data_AF-A0A0N4YXM0-F1
#
_entry.id   AF-A0A0N4YXM0-F1
#
_cell.length_a   1.000
_cell.length_b   1.000
_cell.length_c   1.000
_cell.angle_alpha   90.00
_cell.angle_beta   90.00
_cell.angle_gamma   90.00
#
_symmetry.space_group_name_H-M   'P 1'
#
loop_
_entity.id
_entity.type
_entity.pdbx_description
1 polymer ?
#
loop_
_entity_poly.entity_id
_entity_poly.type
_entity_poly.pdbx_seq_one_letter_code
_entity_poly.pdbx_strand_id
1 'polypeptide(L)'
;MVPLENKDEVKYYVMSPKTTDPSVVVSLGIGADVQAEKHLKNILPKGSEFFGADPVIQPNADLFGKVGTFFPFAVSEHIGVTNAHIRLNNSEFPEGAGLQPTRGVATAN
;
A
#
# COMPACT_ATOMS: atom_id res chain seq x y z
N MET A 1 12.46 -5.17 -15.79
CA MET A 1 11.40 -4.58 -14.92
C MET A 1 10.09 -4.67 -15.65
N VAL A 2 9.01 -5.03 -14.97
CA VAL A 2 7.65 -5.13 -15.50
C VAL A 2 6.87 -3.91 -15.00
N PRO A 3 6.38 -3.02 -15.89
CA PRO A 3 5.51 -1.92 -15.49
C PRO A 3 4.09 -2.43 -15.22
N LEU A 4 3.50 -1.98 -14.11
CA LEU A 4 2.12 -2.26 -13.72
C LEU A 4 1.41 -0.92 -13.50
N GLU A 5 0.41 -0.65 -14.32
CA GLU A 5 -0.32 0.62 -14.30
C GLU A 5 -1.40 0.62 -13.20
N ASN A 6 -1.37 1.65 -12.37
CA ASN A 6 -2.48 2.10 -11.53
C ASN A 6 -3.13 3.33 -12.17
N LYS A 7 -4.20 3.86 -11.58
CA LYS A 7 -4.95 5.02 -12.12
C LYS A 7 -4.11 6.28 -12.27
N ASP A 8 -3.18 6.51 -11.36
CA ASP A 8 -2.41 7.75 -11.22
C ASP A 8 -0.88 7.53 -11.24
N GLU A 9 -0.42 6.28 -11.16
CA GLU A 9 1.00 5.93 -11.09
C GLU A 9 1.34 4.61 -11.81
N VAL A 10 2.63 4.39 -12.06
CA VAL A 10 3.15 3.12 -12.59
C VAL A 10 4.07 2.49 -11.54
N LYS A 11 3.73 1.27 -11.10
CA LYS A 11 4.57 0.47 -10.21
C LYS A 11 5.47 -0.44 -11.04
N TYR A 12 6.77 -0.45 -10.75
CA TYR A 12 7.73 -1.30 -11.45
C TYR A 12 8.09 -2.52 -10.60
N TYR A 13 7.91 -3.72 -11.17
CA TYR A 13 8.27 -4.97 -10.52
C TYR A 13 9.56 -5.55 -11.13
N VAL A 14 10.50 -5.96 -10.28
CA VAL A 14 11.68 -6.71 -10.69
C VAL A 14 11.38 -8.18 -10.47
N MET A 15 11.13 -8.92 -11.55
CA MET A 15 10.89 -10.36 -11.45
C MET A 15 12.19 -11.08 -11.07
N SER A 16 12.07 -12.08 -10.21
CA SER A 16 13.14 -13.05 -9.98
C SER A 16 13.49 -13.75 -11.31
N PRO A 17 14.77 -14.08 -11.56
CA PRO A 17 15.17 -14.86 -12.74
C PRO A 17 14.49 -16.23 -12.81
N LYS A 18 14.08 -16.77 -11.65
CA LYS A 18 13.29 -18.00 -11.53
C LYS A 18 11.81 -17.64 -11.40
N THR A 19 11.14 -17.54 -12.53
CA THR A 19 9.72 -17.14 -12.61
C THR A 19 8.74 -18.27 -12.25
N THR A 20 9.24 -19.48 -11.95
CA THR A 20 8.44 -20.65 -11.57
C THR A 20 8.24 -20.79 -10.07
N ASP A 21 9.12 -20.18 -9.28
CA ASP A 21 9.09 -20.31 -7.82
C ASP A 21 8.14 -19.28 -7.22
N PRO A 22 7.31 -19.67 -6.23
CA PRO A 22 6.51 -18.72 -5.48
C PRO A 22 7.33 -17.55 -4.94
N SER A 23 6.76 -16.35 -4.99
CA SER A 23 7.39 -15.13 -4.48
C SER A 23 6.65 -14.59 -3.26
N VAL A 24 7.39 -13.88 -2.40
CA VAL A 24 6.78 -13.04 -1.36
C VAL A 24 6.77 -11.60 -1.86
N VAL A 25 5.59 -11.02 -1.94
CA VAL A 25 5.38 -9.64 -2.37
C VAL A 25 5.04 -8.78 -1.16
N VAL A 26 5.78 -7.70 -0.98
CA VAL A 26 5.55 -6.70 0.06
C VAL A 26 5.20 -5.36 -0.60
N SER A 27 4.00 -4.85 -0.36
CA SER A 27 3.54 -3.54 -0.79
C SER A 27 3.50 -2.58 0.39
N LEU A 28 4.23 -1.46 0.30
CA LEU A 28 4.25 -0.40 1.32
C LEU A 28 3.49 0.82 0.80
N GLY A 29 2.59 1.38 1.60
CA GLY A 29 1.72 2.47 1.15
C GLY A 29 0.80 1.98 0.04
N ILE A 30 -0.08 1.05 0.37
CA ILE A 30 -0.98 0.38 -0.60
C ILE A 30 -1.86 1.40 -1.32
N GLY A 31 -2.40 2.37 -0.56
CA GLY A 31 -3.40 3.30 -1.05
C GLY A 31 -4.73 2.63 -1.39
N ALA A 32 -5.60 3.39 -2.06
CA ALA A 32 -6.94 2.96 -2.44
C ALA A 32 -7.00 2.29 -3.83
N ASP A 33 -5.87 2.16 -4.54
CA ASP A 33 -5.77 1.47 -5.83
C ASP A 33 -4.86 0.24 -5.72
N VAL A 34 -5.46 -0.93 -5.88
CA VAL A 34 -4.80 -2.24 -5.74
C VAL A 34 -4.74 -3.02 -7.06
N GLN A 35 -4.91 -2.33 -8.20
CA GLN A 35 -4.97 -2.98 -9.52
C GLN A 35 -3.63 -3.61 -9.92
N ALA A 36 -2.51 -2.93 -9.67
CA ALA A 36 -1.18 -3.48 -9.89
C ALA A 36 -0.98 -4.79 -9.12
N GLU A 37 -1.36 -4.86 -7.85
CA GLU A 37 -1.17 -6.05 -7.02
C GLU A 37 -2.11 -7.19 -7.43
N LYS A 38 -3.34 -6.88 -7.87
CA LYS A 38 -4.23 -7.88 -8.47
C LYS A 38 -3.66 -8.45 -9.77
N HIS A 39 -3.11 -7.59 -10.62
CA HIS A 39 -2.46 -8.03 -11.85
C HIS A 39 -1.24 -8.90 -11.53
N LEU A 40 -0.43 -8.48 -10.56
CA LEU A 40 0.74 -9.21 -10.10
C LEU A 40 0.38 -10.61 -9.57
N LYS A 41 -0.72 -10.72 -8.82
CA LYS A 41 -1.24 -12.01 -8.32
C LYS A 41 -1.65 -12.97 -9.43
N ASN A 42 -2.06 -12.46 -10.59
CA ASN A 42 -2.43 -13.29 -11.74
C ASN A 42 -1.21 -13.76 -12.56
N ILE A 43 -0.09 -13.03 -12.51
CA ILE A 43 1.13 -13.40 -13.26
C ILE A 43 2.11 -14.23 -12.43
N LEU A 44 2.08 -14.13 -11.09
CA LEU A 44 2.99 -14.87 -10.23
C LEU A 44 2.56 -16.33 -10.02
N PRO A 45 3.52 -17.25 -9.79
CA PRO A 45 3.22 -18.64 -9.52
C PRO A 45 2.26 -18.83 -8.35
N LYS A 46 1.44 -19.88 -8.45
CA LYS A 46 0.57 -20.31 -7.35
C LYS A 46 1.40 -20.59 -6.11
N GLY A 47 0.93 -20.10 -4.96
CA GLY A 47 1.67 -20.15 -3.69
C GLY A 47 2.44 -18.87 -3.38
N SER A 48 2.45 -17.89 -4.28
CA SER A 48 3.00 -16.56 -3.97
C SER A 48 2.15 -15.87 -2.91
N GLU A 49 2.82 -15.24 -1.95
CA GLU A 49 2.20 -14.57 -0.82
C GLU A 49 2.26 -13.06 -0.99
N PHE A 50 1.21 -12.37 -0.53
CA PHE A 50 1.08 -10.92 -0.66
C PHE A 50 0.83 -10.31 0.71
N PHE A 51 1.67 -9.34 1.07
CA PHE A 51 1.59 -8.61 2.33
C PHE A 51 1.60 -7.11 2.02
N GLY A 52 0.67 -6.38 2.61
CA GLY A 52 0.50 -4.95 2.36
C GLY A 52 0.44 -4.17 3.66
N ALA A 53 1.12 -3.03 3.72
CA ALA A 53 1.12 -2.14 4.87
C ALA A 53 0.58 -0.75 4.48
N ASP A 54 -0.43 -0.27 5.22
CA ASP A 54 -0.96 1.08 5.07
C ASP A 54 -1.57 1.59 6.39
N PRO A 55 -1.35 2.86 6.77
CA PRO A 55 -1.96 3.44 7.97
C PRO A 55 -3.47 3.72 7.82
N VAL A 56 -4.00 3.80 6.59
CA VAL A 56 -5.42 4.02 6.32
C VAL A 56 -6.13 2.66 6.27
N ILE A 57 -6.91 2.35 7.31
CA ILE A 57 -7.54 1.03 7.44
C ILE A 57 -8.70 0.86 6.46
N GLN A 58 -9.72 1.72 6.51
CA GLN A 58 -10.79 1.72 5.51
C GLN A 58 -10.54 2.81 4.46
N PRO A 59 -10.69 2.50 3.15
CA PRO A 59 -11.16 1.24 2.56
C PRO A 59 -10.04 0.21 2.27
N ASN A 60 -8.78 0.53 2.56
CA ASN A 60 -7.63 -0.22 2.01
C ASN A 60 -7.56 -1.67 2.49
N ALA A 61 -7.95 -1.96 3.73
CA ALA A 61 -8.02 -3.32 4.27
C ALA A 61 -8.97 -4.21 3.46
N ASP A 62 -10.14 -3.70 3.08
CA ASP A 62 -11.13 -4.45 2.30
C ASP A 62 -10.70 -4.65 0.84
N LEU A 63 -10.00 -3.65 0.29
CA LEU A 63 -9.47 -3.70 -1.07
C LEU A 63 -8.30 -4.68 -1.17
N PHE A 64 -7.33 -4.56 -0.26
CA PHE A 64 -6.13 -5.39 -0.25
C PHE A 64 -6.39 -6.80 0.29
N GLY A 65 -7.38 -7.00 1.16
CA GLY A 65 -7.77 -8.33 1.65
C GLY A 65 -8.17 -9.32 0.54
N LYS A 66 -8.53 -8.81 -0.65
CA LYS A 66 -8.78 -9.63 -1.86
C LYS A 66 -7.48 -10.13 -2.52
N VAL A 67 -6.38 -9.44 -2.25
CA VAL A 67 -5.04 -9.73 -2.77
C VAL A 67 -4.26 -10.57 -1.77
N GLY A 68 -4.17 -10.15 -0.52
CA GLY A 68 -3.32 -10.77 0.50
C GLY A 68 -3.63 -10.28 1.92
N THR A 69 -2.61 -10.32 2.78
CA THR A 69 -2.74 -9.92 4.19
C THR A 69 -2.44 -8.44 4.36
N PHE A 70 -3.35 -7.71 5.01
CA PHE A 70 -3.23 -6.28 5.29
C PHE A 70 -2.70 -6.02 6.71
N PHE A 71 -1.78 -5.06 6.83
CA PHE A 71 -1.23 -4.59 8.08
C PHE A 71 -1.51 -3.09 8.28
N PRO A 72 -2.16 -2.69 9.40
CA PRO A 72 -2.60 -1.32 9.65
C PRO A 72 -1.49 -0.44 10.24
N PHE A 73 -0.34 -0.37 9.56
CA PHE A 73 0.77 0.50 9.97
C PHE A 73 1.49 1.06 8.74
N ALA A 74 2.14 2.21 8.90
CA ALA A 74 3.05 2.72 7.90
C ALA A 74 4.48 2.20 8.14
N VAL A 75 5.35 2.37 7.15
CA VAL A 75 6.76 2.01 7.25
C VAL A 75 7.57 3.30 7.09
N SER A 76 8.46 3.56 8.04
CA SER A 76 9.36 4.71 8.05
C SER A 76 10.77 4.31 8.47
N GLU A 77 11.72 5.21 8.27
CA GLU A 77 13.12 5.04 8.68
C GLU A 77 13.29 4.87 10.20
N HIS A 78 12.43 5.51 11.00
CA HIS A 78 12.43 5.36 12.47
C HIS A 78 11.16 4.71 12.98
N ILE A 79 11.24 4.07 14.14
CA ILE A 79 10.11 3.44 14.82
C ILE A 79 9.45 4.50 15.71
N GLY A 80 8.14 4.72 15.53
CA GLY A 80 7.39 5.65 16.38
C GLY A 80 5.93 5.80 15.97
N VAL A 81 5.10 6.30 16.88
CA VAL A 81 3.70 6.65 16.58
C VAL A 81 3.66 8.12 16.20
N THR A 82 3.12 8.44 15.02
CA THR A 82 2.80 9.82 14.64
C THR A 82 1.29 10.00 14.47
N ASN A 83 0.82 11.23 14.59
CA ASN A 83 -0.52 11.57 14.13
C ASN A 83 -0.44 11.87 12.63
N ALA A 84 -1.14 11.09 11.83
CA ALA A 84 -1.32 11.35 10.41
C ALA A 84 -2.75 11.79 10.15
N HIS A 85 -2.91 12.56 9.08
CA HIS A 85 -4.22 13.03 8.64
C HIS A 85 -4.43 12.66 7.18
N ILE A 86 -5.59 12.08 6.89
CA ILE A 86 -6.01 11.86 5.50
C ILE A 86 -6.50 13.19 4.95
N ARG A 87 -5.91 13.64 3.85
CA ARG A 87 -6.40 14.79 3.09
C ARG A 87 -7.66 14.37 2.34
N LEU A 88 -8.81 14.88 2.77
CA LEU A 88 -10.09 14.54 2.16
C LEU A 88 -10.36 15.32 0.86
N ASN A 89 -9.74 16.49 0.66
CA ASN A 89 -9.99 17.38 -0.50
C ASN A 89 -8.71 18.09 -1.02
N ASN A 90 -8.72 18.49 -2.31
CA ASN A 90 -7.64 19.24 -2.99
C ASN A 90 -7.48 20.72 -2.55
N SER A 91 -8.23 21.19 -1.55
CA SER A 91 -8.12 22.54 -1.00
C SER A 91 -6.81 22.69 -0.20
N GLU A 92 -6.14 23.84 -0.27
CA GLU A 92 -5.06 24.20 0.67
C GLU A 92 -5.53 23.99 2.10
N PHE A 93 -4.66 23.48 2.97
CA PHE A 93 -4.94 23.21 4.39
C PHE A 93 -5.61 24.43 5.04
N PRO A 94 -6.92 24.40 5.36
CA PRO A 94 -7.50 25.40 6.22
C PRO A 94 -7.14 25.00 7.65
N GLU A 95 -6.60 25.92 8.44
CA GLU A 95 -6.50 25.72 9.89
C GLU A 95 -7.86 25.26 10.43
N GLY A 96 -7.92 24.03 10.93
CA GLY A 96 -9.03 23.54 11.74
C GLY A 96 -10.17 22.78 11.07
N ALA A 97 -10.09 22.36 9.80
CA ALA A 97 -11.21 21.65 9.14
C ALA A 97 -10.90 20.22 8.66
N GLY A 98 -11.47 19.23 9.37
CA GLY A 98 -11.91 17.96 8.76
C GLY A 98 -10.85 16.88 8.54
N LEU A 99 -10.05 16.56 9.55
CA LEU A 99 -9.07 15.47 9.48
C LEU A 99 -9.68 14.22 10.14
N GLN A 100 -9.83 13.12 9.41
CA GLN A 100 -10.04 11.83 10.07
C GLN A 100 -8.71 11.39 10.68
N PRO A 101 -8.60 11.21 12.01
CA PRO A 101 -7.37 10.77 12.62
C PRO A 101 -7.10 9.32 12.22
N THR A 102 -6.00 9.09 11.52
CA THR A 102 -5.46 7.74 11.36
C THR A 102 -4.28 7.57 12.32
N ARG A 103 -4.30 6.48 13.08
CA ARG A 103 -3.13 6.05 13.85
C ARG A 103 -2.25 5.23 12.92
N GLY A 104 -1.31 5.90 12.27
CA GLY A 104 -0.25 5.29 11.48
C GLY A 104 1.08 5.37 12.22
N VAL A 105 1.79 4.26 12.33
CA VAL A 105 3.20 4.25 12.77
C VAL A 105 4.04 4.69 11.57
N ALA A 106 4.39 5.97 11.45
CA ALA A 106 5.48 6.42 10.58
C ALA A 106 6.02 7.80 11.02
N THR A 107 7.33 7.96 11.16
CA THR A 107 7.95 9.25 11.54
C THR A 107 8.48 10.00 10.32
N ALA A 108 8.31 11.33 10.30
CA ALA A 108 9.01 12.28 9.43
C ALA A 108 9.67 13.37 10.30
N ASN A 109 10.83 13.87 9.87
CA ASN A 109 11.57 14.98 10.49
C ASN A 109 10.94 16.33 10.17
#